data_AF-A0A1E5FUK6-F1
#
_entry.id   AF-A0A1E5FUK6-F1
#
_cell.length_a   1.000
_cell.length_b   1.000
_cell.length_c   1.000
_cell.angle_alpha   90.00
_cell.angle_beta   90.00
_cell.angle_gamma   90.00
#
_symmetry.space_group_name_H-M   'P 1'
#
loop_
_entity.id
_entity.type
_entity.pdbx_description
1 polymer ?
#
loop_
_entity_poly.entity_id
_entity_poly.type
_entity_poly.pdbx_seq_one_letter_code
_entity_poly.pdbx_strand_id
1 'polypeptide(L)'
;METPVVDLWLCSLSDLDKGTEHVSRLKQKLTDDEVAKVERYRMPSSQIQALYVRNYLREVLSFYSDLAAEEWRFEYGEKGKPSLIAEQQYKTGLNFNISHSQEHLLIAVCQTKGQSLQLGVDIEHARSSTNIAAIMKHYFSEFEINDLLELDELSQRERFFDLWALKESYIKATGKGLATSLKSFSFDFSNLTKQVVELGSSDAKSGLDSEIRLHSGIGLNLDSAQQDDSSTDWQCCLGRLDEQYRFAVTLGGNLLPMQIEMRTFSSSHLF
;
A
#
# COMPACT_ATOMS: atom_id res chain seq x y z
N MET A 1 24.02 6.82 -4.97
CA MET A 1 22.56 6.57 -5.01
C MET A 1 21.94 7.51 -4.00
N GLU A 2 20.81 8.13 -4.33
CA GLU A 2 20.04 8.92 -3.36
C GLU A 2 19.18 7.97 -2.52
N THR A 3 18.95 8.35 -1.26
CA THR A 3 18.06 7.63 -0.35
C THR A 3 16.66 7.57 -0.97
N PRO A 4 16.02 6.38 -1.12
CA PRO A 4 14.69 6.32 -1.67
C PRO A 4 13.69 6.90 -0.67
N VAL A 5 13.00 7.97 -1.07
CA VAL A 5 11.85 8.49 -0.36
C VAL A 5 10.60 7.81 -0.90
N VAL A 6 9.83 7.19 -0.01
CA VAL A 6 8.51 6.65 -0.31
C VAL A 6 7.48 7.57 0.33
N ASP A 7 6.81 8.36 -0.51
CA ASP A 7 5.68 9.18 -0.10
C ASP A 7 4.42 8.31 0.05
N LEU A 8 3.78 8.40 1.19
CA LEU A 8 2.51 7.76 1.50
C LEU A 8 1.40 8.80 1.52
N TRP A 9 0.46 8.67 0.59
CA TRP A 9 -0.73 9.51 0.53
C TRP A 9 -1.92 8.78 1.13
N LEU A 10 -2.43 9.29 2.25
CA LEU A 10 -3.65 8.81 2.90
C LEU A 10 -4.84 9.61 2.37
N CYS A 11 -5.72 8.93 1.64
CA CYS A 11 -6.94 9.51 1.09
C CYS A 11 -8.15 8.98 1.85
N SER A 12 -9.09 9.87 2.18
CA SER A 12 -10.36 9.44 2.77
C SER A 12 -11.28 8.84 1.71
N LEU A 13 -11.87 7.69 2.04
CA LEU A 13 -12.98 7.05 1.34
C LEU A 13 -14.29 7.16 2.12
N SER A 14 -14.31 7.91 3.22
CA SER A 14 -15.56 8.28 3.92
C SER A 14 -16.29 9.38 3.14
N ASP A 15 -17.62 9.42 3.28
CA ASP A 15 -18.48 10.50 2.81
C ASP A 15 -18.29 10.92 1.33
N LEU A 16 -17.97 9.96 0.47
CA LEU A 16 -17.83 10.19 -0.98
C LEU A 16 -19.12 10.76 -1.56
N ASP A 17 -19.01 11.86 -2.31
CA ASP A 17 -20.10 12.45 -3.08
C ASP A 17 -20.53 11.50 -4.21
N LYS A 18 -21.83 11.20 -4.23
CA LYS A 18 -22.49 10.27 -5.14
C LYS A 18 -23.40 11.00 -6.14
N GLY A 19 -23.36 12.33 -6.17
CA GLY A 19 -24.12 13.16 -7.09
C GLY A 19 -23.79 12.83 -8.55
N THR A 20 -24.80 12.74 -9.40
CA THR A 20 -24.66 12.32 -10.81
C THR A 20 -23.66 13.19 -11.58
N GLU A 21 -23.67 14.50 -11.36
CA GLU A 21 -22.73 15.42 -12.01
C GLU A 21 -21.29 15.15 -11.57
N HIS A 22 -21.08 14.97 -10.26
CA HIS A 22 -19.79 14.68 -9.65
C HIS A 22 -19.19 13.37 -10.20
N VAL A 23 -19.99 12.31 -10.19
CA VAL A 23 -19.63 11.00 -10.75
C VAL A 23 -19.31 11.10 -12.25
N SER A 24 -20.07 11.90 -13.00
CA SER A 24 -19.83 12.09 -14.44
C SER A 24 -18.49 12.77 -14.71
N ARG A 25 -18.13 13.80 -13.94
CA ARG A 25 -16.82 14.47 -14.04
C ARG A 25 -15.67 13.53 -13.71
N LEU A 26 -15.79 12.74 -12.63
CA LEU A 26 -14.78 11.73 -12.28
C LEU A 26 -14.62 10.66 -13.36
N LYS A 27 -15.71 10.22 -14.00
CA LYS A 27 -15.65 9.25 -15.10
C LYS A 27 -14.93 9.82 -16.33
N GLN A 28 -15.11 11.11 -16.64
CA GLN A 28 -14.45 11.76 -17.78
C GLN A 28 -12.93 11.80 -17.67
N LYS A 29 -12.38 11.69 -16.45
CA LYS A 29 -10.92 11.64 -16.22
C LYS A 29 -10.30 10.25 -16.47
N LEU A 30 -11.13 9.21 -16.56
CA LEU A 30 -10.67 7.83 -16.72
C LEU A 30 -10.62 7.44 -18.20
N THR A 31 -9.79 6.44 -18.48
CA THR A 31 -9.79 5.74 -19.77
C THR A 31 -10.99 4.78 -19.87
N ASP A 32 -11.38 4.41 -21.09
CA ASP A 32 -12.52 3.53 -21.33
C ASP A 32 -12.39 2.17 -20.62
N ASP A 33 -11.18 1.59 -20.57
CA ASP A 33 -10.94 0.32 -19.88
C ASP A 33 -11.07 0.44 -18.36
N GLU A 34 -10.70 1.58 -17.78
CA GLU A 34 -10.91 1.85 -16.36
C GLU A 34 -12.39 2.08 -16.04
N VAL A 35 -13.11 2.83 -16.88
CA VAL A 35 -14.56 3.00 -16.74
C VAL A 35 -15.26 1.65 -16.80
N ALA A 36 -14.92 0.81 -17.78
CA ALA A 36 -15.46 -0.54 -17.89
C ALA A 36 -15.10 -1.41 -16.66
N LYS A 37 -13.90 -1.26 -16.10
CA LYS A 37 -13.51 -1.95 -14.86
C LYS A 37 -14.33 -1.50 -13.65
N VAL A 38 -14.58 -0.20 -13.51
CA VAL A 38 -15.44 0.35 -12.45
C VAL A 38 -16.87 -0.20 -12.58
N GLU A 39 -17.42 -0.25 -13.80
CA GLU A 39 -18.80 -0.68 -14.03
C GLU A 39 -19.04 -2.18 -13.79
N ARG A 40 -17.97 -3.00 -13.79
CA ARG A 40 -18.05 -4.43 -13.44
C ARG A 40 -18.34 -4.70 -11.96
N TYR A 41 -18.14 -3.73 -11.06
CA TYR A 41 -18.49 -3.93 -9.65
C TYR A 41 -20.00 -4.06 -9.51
N ARG A 42 -20.45 -5.11 -8.79
CA ARG A 42 -21.88 -5.42 -8.61
C ARG A 42 -22.61 -4.40 -7.73
N MET A 43 -21.94 -3.89 -6.71
CA MET A 43 -22.54 -2.96 -5.75
C MET A 43 -22.27 -1.51 -6.16
N PRO A 44 -23.29 -0.64 -6.19
CA PRO A 44 -23.09 0.78 -6.52
C PRO A 44 -22.08 1.48 -5.62
N SER A 45 -22.04 1.16 -4.32
CA SER A 45 -21.05 1.70 -3.40
C SER A 45 -19.62 1.33 -3.80
N SER A 46 -19.39 0.09 -4.25
CA SER A 46 -18.07 -0.35 -4.74
C SER A 46 -17.70 0.30 -6.07
N GLN A 47 -18.66 0.59 -6.94
CA GLN A 47 -18.42 1.36 -8.18
C GLN A 47 -17.93 2.77 -7.85
N ILE A 48 -18.62 3.47 -6.93
CA ILE A 48 -18.21 4.80 -6.48
C ILE A 48 -16.82 4.74 -5.83
N GLN A 49 -16.59 3.81 -4.90
CA GLN A 49 -15.29 3.68 -4.25
C GLN A 49 -14.16 3.44 -5.26
N ALA A 50 -14.34 2.53 -6.23
CA ALA A 50 -13.36 2.25 -7.26
C ALA A 50 -13.08 3.47 -8.17
N LEU A 51 -14.11 4.27 -8.46
CA LEU A 51 -13.98 5.51 -9.22
C LEU A 51 -13.11 6.54 -8.49
N TYR A 52 -13.36 6.76 -7.19
CA TYR A 52 -12.56 7.67 -6.37
C TYR A 52 -11.12 7.17 -6.20
N VAL A 53 -10.93 5.88 -5.93
CA VAL A 53 -9.59 5.28 -5.81
C VAL A 53 -8.76 5.55 -7.07
N ARG A 54 -9.36 5.46 -8.26
CA ARG A 54 -8.63 5.73 -9.49
C ARG A 54 -8.31 7.22 -9.68
N ASN A 55 -9.24 8.10 -9.36
CA ASN A 55 -9.02 9.55 -9.47
C ASN A 55 -7.97 10.03 -8.46
N TYR A 56 -8.00 9.55 -7.22
CA TYR A 56 -6.95 9.83 -6.24
C TYR A 56 -5.57 9.41 -6.75
N LEU A 57 -5.44 8.21 -7.30
CA LEU A 57 -4.17 7.75 -7.88
C LEU A 57 -3.68 8.67 -9.00
N ARG A 58 -4.57 9.07 -9.92
CA ARG A 58 -4.21 9.96 -11.04
C ARG A 58 -3.75 11.33 -10.55
N GLU A 59 -4.49 11.96 -9.64
CA GLU A 59 -4.13 13.27 -9.07
C GLU A 59 -2.83 13.19 -8.26
N VAL A 60 -2.67 12.14 -7.43
CA VAL A 60 -1.45 11.96 -6.64
C VAL A 60 -0.23 11.83 -7.54
N LEU A 61 -0.30 11.07 -8.63
CA LEU A 61 0.82 10.95 -9.57
C LEU A 61 1.14 12.28 -10.26
N SER A 62 0.13 13.12 -10.52
CA SER A 62 0.30 14.45 -11.11
C SER A 62 1.02 15.44 -10.20
N PHE A 63 1.16 15.19 -8.89
CA PHE A 63 2.06 15.99 -8.06
C PHE A 63 3.55 15.78 -8.38
N TYR A 64 3.90 14.69 -9.06
CA TYR A 64 5.28 14.30 -9.33
C TYR A 64 5.69 14.45 -10.80
N SER A 65 4.81 14.95 -11.66
CA SER A 65 5.10 15.17 -13.08
C SER A 65 4.19 16.22 -13.69
N ASP A 66 4.57 16.75 -14.85
CA ASP A 66 3.74 17.70 -15.61
C ASP A 66 2.53 17.06 -16.32
N LEU A 67 2.30 15.75 -16.19
CA LEU A 67 1.15 15.08 -16.77
C LEU A 67 -0.12 15.39 -15.98
N ALA A 68 -1.18 15.79 -16.69
CA ALA A 68 -2.50 15.93 -16.13
C ALA A 68 -3.10 14.57 -15.74
N ALA A 69 -4.08 14.59 -14.84
CA ALA A 69 -4.69 13.39 -14.29
C ALA A 69 -5.23 12.45 -15.37
N GLU A 70 -5.77 12.97 -16.47
CA GLU A 70 -6.36 12.24 -17.59
C GLU A 70 -5.30 11.63 -18.53
N GLU A 71 -4.05 12.09 -18.46
CA GLU A 71 -2.96 11.64 -19.34
C GLU A 71 -2.32 10.34 -18.87
N TRP A 72 -2.46 9.98 -17.60
CA TRP A 72 -1.90 8.73 -17.07
C TRP A 72 -2.46 7.49 -17.78
N ARG A 73 -1.57 6.56 -18.09
CA ARG A 73 -1.88 5.26 -18.70
C ARG A 73 -1.32 4.15 -17.84
N PHE A 74 -2.18 3.17 -17.56
CA PHE A 74 -1.84 2.05 -16.70
C PHE A 74 -1.87 0.76 -17.48
N GLU A 75 -0.94 -0.14 -17.14
CA GLU A 75 -0.96 -1.53 -17.53
C GLU A 75 -1.14 -2.40 -16.28
N TYR A 76 -1.45 -3.68 -16.48
CA TYR A 76 -1.73 -4.60 -15.40
C TYR A 76 -0.88 -5.86 -15.55
N GLY A 77 -0.12 -6.20 -14.50
CA GLY A 77 0.63 -7.45 -14.44
C GLY A 77 -0.30 -8.68 -14.38
N GLU A 78 0.29 -9.88 -14.43
CA GLU A 78 -0.45 -11.16 -14.52
C GLU A 78 -1.52 -11.34 -13.43
N LYS A 79 -1.28 -10.79 -12.23
CA LYS A 79 -2.20 -10.86 -11.08
C LYS A 79 -2.99 -9.58 -10.85
N GLY A 80 -2.97 -8.65 -11.81
CA GLY A 80 -3.74 -7.41 -11.77
C GLY A 80 -3.10 -6.26 -11.01
N LYS A 81 -1.81 -6.37 -10.62
CA LYS A 81 -1.04 -5.24 -10.06
C LYS A 81 -0.96 -4.13 -11.13
N PRO A 82 -1.48 -2.92 -10.87
CA PRO A 82 -1.35 -1.82 -11.81
C PRO A 82 0.08 -1.27 -11.80
N SER A 83 0.59 -0.88 -12.97
CA SER A 83 1.83 -0.13 -13.18
C SER A 83 1.60 0.97 -14.23
N LEU A 84 2.49 1.96 -14.26
CA LEU A 84 2.53 2.90 -15.40
C LEU A 84 3.03 2.16 -16.64
N ILE A 85 2.54 2.55 -17.82
CA ILE A 85 3.13 2.08 -19.07
C ILE A 85 4.63 2.43 -19.11
N ALA A 86 5.43 1.57 -19.73
CA ALA A 86 6.89 1.67 -19.72
C ALA A 86 7.43 3.07 -20.10
N GLU A 87 6.81 3.74 -21.08
CA GLU A 87 7.20 5.10 -21.49
C GLU A 87 7.02 6.14 -20.37
N GLN A 88 5.86 6.14 -19.70
CA GLN A 88 5.58 7.07 -18.61
C GLN A 88 6.42 6.74 -17.38
N GLN A 89 6.63 5.47 -17.07
CA GLN A 89 7.51 5.03 -15.99
C GLN A 89 8.96 5.49 -16.24
N TYR A 90 9.49 5.29 -17.44
CA TYR A 90 10.85 5.69 -17.79
C TYR A 90 11.03 7.21 -17.75
N LYS A 91 10.06 7.97 -18.30
CA LYS A 91 10.11 9.44 -18.33
C LYS A 91 10.03 10.06 -16.94
N THR A 92 9.17 9.54 -16.07
CA THR A 92 8.88 10.13 -14.75
C THR A 92 9.71 9.52 -13.62
N GLY A 93 10.19 8.29 -13.78
CA GLY A 93 10.81 7.49 -12.72
C GLY A 93 9.83 7.02 -11.64
N LEU A 94 8.52 7.16 -11.85
CA LEU A 94 7.53 6.88 -10.81
C LEU A 94 7.23 5.39 -10.68
N ASN A 95 7.33 4.89 -9.46
CA ASN A 95 6.86 3.59 -9.05
C ASN A 95 5.77 3.81 -8.00
N PHE A 96 4.66 3.07 -8.08
CA PHE A 96 3.56 3.23 -7.14
C PHE A 96 2.96 1.90 -6.71
N ASN A 97 2.30 1.91 -5.56
CA ASN A 97 1.42 0.83 -5.14
C ASN A 97 0.25 1.40 -4.33
N ILE A 98 -0.87 0.69 -4.30
CA ILE A 98 -2.07 1.13 -3.58
C ILE A 98 -2.64 0.01 -2.74
N SER A 99 -3.22 0.37 -1.60
CA SER A 99 -4.10 -0.49 -0.82
C SER A 99 -5.22 0.31 -0.20
N HIS A 100 -6.37 -0.30 0.03
CA HIS A 100 -7.47 0.35 0.72
C HIS A 100 -8.13 -0.61 1.69
N SER A 101 -8.52 -0.10 2.85
CA SER A 101 -9.27 -0.84 3.85
C SER A 101 -10.30 0.08 4.47
N GLN A 102 -11.56 -0.31 4.36
CA GLN A 102 -12.72 0.46 4.80
C GLN A 102 -12.69 1.91 4.27
N GLU A 103 -12.44 2.87 5.15
CA GLU A 103 -12.54 4.31 4.90
C GLU A 103 -11.21 4.93 4.43
N HIS A 104 -10.14 4.14 4.30
CA HIS A 104 -8.84 4.65 3.91
C HIS A 104 -8.33 4.01 2.62
N LEU A 105 -7.81 4.85 1.74
CA LEU A 105 -6.92 4.50 0.64
C LEU A 105 -5.51 4.99 1.00
N LEU A 106 -4.53 4.11 0.85
CA LEU A 106 -3.12 4.43 0.98
C LEU A 106 -2.44 4.24 -0.38
N ILE A 107 -1.81 5.30 -0.89
CA ILE A 107 -1.04 5.28 -2.13
C ILE A 107 0.43 5.51 -1.76
N ALA A 108 1.29 4.55 -2.09
CA ALA A 108 2.73 4.70 -1.99
C ALA A 108 3.30 5.14 -3.33
N VAL A 109 4.15 6.17 -3.34
CA VAL A 109 4.85 6.68 -4.51
C VAL A 109 6.34 6.76 -4.20
N CYS A 110 7.18 6.27 -5.11
CA CYS A 110 8.62 6.42 -5.04
C CYS A 110 9.16 6.81 -6.42
N GLN A 111 9.87 7.93 -6.47
CA GLN A 111 10.43 8.46 -7.72
C GLN A 111 11.91 8.15 -7.80
N THR A 112 12.30 7.27 -8.72
CA THR A 112 13.71 6.95 -9.01
C THR A 112 13.96 6.93 -10.51
N LYS A 113 14.83 7.80 -10.99
CA LYS A 113 15.09 7.94 -12.43
C LYS A 113 15.78 6.70 -12.99
N GLY A 114 15.20 6.13 -14.05
CA GLY A 114 15.82 5.06 -14.83
C GLY A 114 15.96 3.71 -14.12
N GLN A 115 15.29 3.52 -12.98
CA GLN A 115 15.27 2.25 -12.24
C GLN A 115 13.83 1.87 -11.91
N SER A 116 13.50 0.60 -12.15
CA SER A 116 12.24 0.03 -11.67
C SER A 116 12.47 -0.51 -10.27
N LEU A 117 11.57 -0.17 -9.34
CA LEU A 117 11.61 -0.62 -7.96
C LEU A 117 10.42 -1.54 -7.67
N GLN A 118 10.65 -2.52 -6.81
CA GLN A 118 9.59 -3.36 -6.29
C GLN A 118 8.98 -2.68 -5.08
N LEU A 119 7.92 -1.90 -5.31
CA LEU A 119 7.17 -1.22 -4.26
C LEU A 119 5.83 -1.91 -4.02
N GLY A 120 5.53 -2.14 -2.74
CA GLY A 120 4.26 -2.66 -2.26
C GLY A 120 3.82 -1.96 -0.99
N VAL A 121 2.52 -1.70 -0.88
CA VAL A 121 1.91 -1.10 0.31
C VAL A 121 0.65 -1.87 0.65
N ASP A 122 0.40 -2.01 1.95
CA ASP A 122 -0.86 -2.56 2.44
C ASP A 122 -1.38 -1.77 3.64
N ILE A 123 -2.70 -1.60 3.75
CA ILE A 123 -3.35 -0.94 4.88
C ILE A 123 -4.47 -1.86 5.38
N GLU A 124 -4.54 -2.06 6.69
CA GLU A 124 -5.47 -3.00 7.31
C GLU A 124 -6.17 -2.40 8.51
N HIS A 125 -7.47 -2.68 8.60
CA HIS A 125 -8.31 -2.38 9.75
C HIS A 125 -8.44 -3.62 10.62
N ALA A 126 -7.99 -3.54 11.86
CA ALA A 126 -8.10 -4.63 12.81
C ALA A 126 -9.54 -4.80 13.30
N ARG A 127 -10.23 -5.79 12.74
CA ARG A 127 -11.57 -6.18 13.17
C ARG A 127 -11.50 -7.20 14.29
N SER A 128 -12.23 -6.99 15.38
CA SER A 128 -12.30 -7.92 16.52
C SER A 128 -12.95 -9.27 16.18
N SER A 129 -13.78 -9.33 15.12
CA SER A 129 -14.50 -10.53 14.70
C SER A 129 -13.68 -11.51 13.84
N THR A 130 -12.48 -11.13 13.39
CA THR A 130 -11.63 -11.99 12.56
C THR A 130 -11.15 -13.22 13.34
N ASN A 131 -11.31 -14.42 12.75
CA ASN A 131 -10.77 -15.67 13.30
C ASN A 131 -9.27 -15.81 12.95
N ILE A 132 -8.43 -15.16 13.76
CA ILE A 132 -6.98 -15.09 13.51
C ILE A 132 -6.32 -16.47 13.56
N ALA A 133 -6.80 -17.39 14.42
CA ALA A 133 -6.23 -18.71 14.59
C ALA A 133 -6.36 -19.59 13.33
N ALA A 134 -7.51 -19.52 12.66
CA ALA A 134 -7.71 -20.23 11.39
C ALA A 134 -6.80 -19.68 10.29
N ILE A 135 -6.69 -18.35 10.18
CA ILE A 135 -5.93 -17.69 9.12
C ILE A 135 -4.43 -17.92 9.32
N MET A 136 -3.89 -17.70 10.53
CA MET A 136 -2.47 -17.87 10.80
C MET A 136 -1.99 -19.30 10.49
N LYS A 137 -2.79 -20.33 10.82
CA LYS A 137 -2.44 -21.72 10.53
C LYS A 137 -2.32 -22.03 9.03
N HIS A 138 -3.07 -21.31 8.19
CA HIS A 138 -3.06 -21.51 6.74
C HIS A 138 -2.02 -20.68 6.00
N TYR A 139 -1.68 -19.50 6.51
CA TYR A 139 -0.86 -18.56 5.76
C TYR A 139 0.48 -18.21 6.41
N PHE A 140 0.68 -18.45 7.70
CA PHE A 140 1.94 -18.05 8.35
C PHE A 140 2.94 -19.20 8.40
N SER A 141 4.22 -18.83 8.42
CA SER A 141 5.33 -19.76 8.62
C SER A 141 5.30 -20.35 10.03
N GLU A 142 5.96 -21.49 10.23
CA GLU A 142 6.06 -22.08 11.58
C GLU A 142 6.80 -21.15 12.55
N PHE A 143 7.81 -20.43 12.05
CA PHE A 143 8.54 -19.41 12.81
C PHE A 143 7.58 -18.33 13.35
N GLU A 144 6.80 -17.69 12.48
CA GLU A 144 5.85 -16.65 12.89
C GLU A 144 4.74 -17.17 13.80
N ILE A 145 4.29 -18.40 13.59
CA ILE A 145 3.29 -19.04 14.45
C ILE A 145 3.85 -19.25 15.86
N ASN A 146 5.08 -19.75 15.98
CA ASN A 146 5.71 -19.97 17.28
C ASN A 146 5.90 -18.64 18.02
N ASP A 147 6.44 -17.63 17.35
CA ASP A 147 6.62 -16.28 17.92
C ASP A 147 5.28 -15.66 18.38
N LEU A 148 4.21 -15.85 17.60
CA LEU A 148 2.87 -15.41 17.98
C LEU A 148 2.39 -16.10 19.26
N LEU A 149 2.54 -17.42 19.35
CA LEU A 149 2.01 -18.21 20.47
C LEU A 149 2.70 -17.90 21.80
N GLU A 150 3.86 -17.25 21.81
CA GLU A 150 4.53 -16.76 23.02
C GLU A 150 3.91 -15.47 23.59
N LEU A 151 3.10 -14.76 22.79
CA LEU A 151 2.44 -13.52 23.20
C LEU A 151 1.13 -13.78 23.96
N ASP A 152 0.68 -12.80 24.75
CA ASP A 152 -0.69 -12.81 25.30
C ASP A 152 -1.74 -12.63 24.19
N GLU A 153 -3.00 -12.98 24.48
CA GLU A 153 -4.08 -13.00 23.47
C GLU A 153 -4.29 -11.66 22.73
N LEU A 154 -4.15 -10.53 23.43
CA LEU A 154 -4.31 -9.22 22.80
C LEU A 154 -3.12 -8.90 21.89
N SER A 155 -1.91 -9.16 22.37
CA SER A 155 -0.67 -8.98 21.61
C SER A 155 -0.58 -9.92 20.40
N GLN A 156 -1.11 -11.15 20.52
CA GLN A 156 -1.25 -12.10 19.40
C GLN A 156 -2.07 -11.51 18.27
N ARG A 157 -3.22 -10.91 18.61
CA ARG A 157 -4.10 -10.30 17.61
C ARG A 157 -3.42 -9.12 16.92
N GLU A 158 -2.77 -8.26 17.68
CA GLU A 158 -2.05 -7.12 17.12
C GLU A 158 -0.92 -7.56 16.18
N ARG A 159 -0.09 -8.51 16.61
CA ARG A 159 0.99 -9.09 15.79
C ARG A 159 0.46 -9.83 14.57
N PHE A 160 -0.70 -10.48 14.66
CA PHE A 160 -1.34 -11.13 13.51
C PHE A 160 -1.63 -10.13 12.39
N PHE A 161 -2.28 -9.00 12.71
CA PHE A 161 -2.60 -8.00 11.69
C PHE A 161 -1.33 -7.28 11.17
N ASP A 162 -0.26 -7.20 11.97
CA ASP A 162 1.06 -6.70 11.51
C ASP A 162 1.66 -7.59 10.45
N LEU A 163 1.73 -8.89 10.76
CA LEU A 163 2.26 -9.90 9.86
C LEU A 163 1.41 -9.98 8.59
N TRP A 164 0.09 -9.86 8.71
CA TRP A 164 -0.81 -9.84 7.55
C TRP A 164 -0.49 -8.67 6.62
N ALA A 165 -0.43 -7.44 7.15
CA ALA A 165 -0.10 -6.25 6.35
C ALA A 165 1.30 -6.37 5.71
N LEU A 166 2.30 -6.84 6.46
CA LEU A 166 3.65 -7.05 5.93
C LEU A 166 3.66 -8.07 4.78
N LYS A 167 3.01 -9.22 4.96
CA LYS A 167 2.89 -10.27 3.94
C LYS A 167 2.21 -9.77 2.67
N GLU A 168 1.09 -9.06 2.79
CA GLU A 168 0.37 -8.48 1.67
C GLU A 168 1.20 -7.39 0.97
N SER A 169 1.90 -6.53 1.73
CA SER A 169 2.78 -5.52 1.14
C SER A 169 3.93 -6.14 0.33
N TYR A 170 4.54 -7.24 0.81
CA TYR A 170 5.58 -7.96 0.06
C TYR A 170 5.03 -8.65 -1.19
N ILE A 171 3.88 -9.34 -1.10
CA ILE A 171 3.23 -9.91 -2.29
C ILE A 171 2.95 -8.82 -3.33
N LYS A 172 2.42 -7.67 -2.88
CA LYS A 172 2.16 -6.53 -3.76
C LYS A 172 3.44 -5.97 -4.35
N ALA A 173 4.54 -5.94 -3.60
CA ALA A 173 5.84 -5.50 -4.11
C ALA A 173 6.33 -6.40 -5.25
N THR A 174 6.29 -7.72 -5.07
CA THR A 174 6.72 -8.69 -6.09
C THR A 174 5.77 -8.78 -7.29
N GLY A 175 4.49 -8.47 -7.12
CA GLY A 175 3.47 -8.59 -8.17
C GLY A 175 3.05 -10.03 -8.50
N LYS A 176 3.61 -11.03 -7.81
CA LYS A 176 3.36 -12.48 -8.04
C LYS A 176 2.01 -12.94 -7.47
N GLY A 177 1.33 -12.11 -6.66
CA GLY A 177 0.06 -12.45 -6.00
C GLY A 177 0.18 -13.64 -5.05
N LEU A 178 -0.94 -14.27 -4.71
CA LEU A 178 -0.99 -15.47 -3.84
C LEU A 178 -0.41 -16.75 -4.49
N ALA A 179 0.20 -16.65 -5.68
CA ALA A 179 0.97 -17.77 -6.24
C ALA A 179 2.21 -18.05 -5.38
N THR A 180 2.72 -17.03 -4.69
CA THR A 180 3.73 -17.15 -3.65
C THR A 180 3.09 -17.68 -2.37
N SER A 181 3.54 -18.83 -1.89
CA SER A 181 3.05 -19.35 -0.60
C SER A 181 3.45 -18.40 0.53
N LEU A 182 2.45 -17.93 1.28
CA LEU A 182 2.68 -17.05 2.44
C LEU A 182 3.46 -17.73 3.58
N LYS A 183 3.57 -19.07 3.54
CA LYS A 183 4.37 -19.84 4.50
C LYS A 183 5.86 -19.90 4.19
N SER A 184 6.25 -19.60 2.95
CA SER A 184 7.64 -19.76 2.48
C SER A 184 8.52 -18.51 2.68
N PHE A 185 8.05 -17.61 3.54
CA PHE A 185 8.83 -16.49 4.04
C PHE A 185 8.29 -16.04 5.39
N SER A 186 9.13 -15.41 6.18
CA SER A 186 8.79 -14.91 7.51
C SER A 186 9.34 -13.51 7.78
N PHE A 187 8.70 -12.79 8.69
CA PHE A 187 9.21 -11.51 9.17
C PHE A 187 9.81 -11.65 10.58
N ASP A 188 10.96 -11.01 10.78
CA ASP A 188 11.66 -10.94 12.06
C ASP A 188 11.60 -9.51 12.64
N PHE A 189 11.23 -9.41 13.91
CA PHE A 189 11.07 -8.17 14.65
C PHE A 189 12.21 -7.92 15.68
N SER A 190 13.27 -8.73 15.66
CA SER A 190 14.38 -8.67 16.62
C SER A 190 15.11 -7.31 16.64
N ASN A 191 15.17 -6.62 15.50
CA ASN A 191 15.92 -5.37 15.31
C ASN A 191 15.02 -4.14 15.14
N LEU A 192 13.82 -4.18 15.73
CA LEU A 192 12.83 -3.11 15.60
C LEU A 192 13.37 -1.74 16.04
N THR A 193 13.30 -0.78 15.13
CA THR A 193 13.52 0.65 15.42
C THR A 193 12.20 1.38 15.34
N LYS A 194 11.89 2.18 16.36
CA LYS A 194 10.67 2.99 16.45
C LYS A 194 10.98 4.43 16.10
N GLN A 195 10.14 5.02 15.27
CA GLN A 195 10.18 6.45 14.95
C GLN A 195 8.75 6.99 14.89
N VAL A 196 8.61 8.28 15.19
CA VAL A 196 7.35 9.01 15.02
C VAL A 196 7.54 9.97 13.86
N VAL A 197 6.61 9.97 12.93
CA VAL A 197 6.60 10.87 11.78
C VAL A 197 5.35 11.74 11.86
N GLU A 198 5.52 13.04 11.67
CA GLU A 198 4.39 13.96 11.61
C GLU A 198 3.64 13.81 10.29
N LEU A 199 2.31 13.82 10.37
CA LEU A 199 1.45 13.83 9.20
C LEU A 199 1.57 15.20 8.51
N GLY A 200 2.20 15.25 7.33
CA GLY A 200 2.26 16.46 6.52
C GLY A 200 0.87 16.87 6.07
N SER A 201 0.31 17.93 6.64
CA SER A 201 -1.01 18.44 6.24
C SER A 201 -0.89 19.29 4.98
N SER A 202 -1.60 18.93 3.92
CA SER A 202 -1.96 19.90 2.88
C SER A 202 -3.27 20.61 3.22
N ASP A 203 -4.20 19.93 3.91
CA ASP A 203 -5.42 20.54 4.47
C ASP A 203 -5.91 19.78 5.70
N ALA A 204 -5.72 20.38 6.87
CA ALA A 204 -6.02 19.77 8.16
C ALA A 204 -7.52 19.85 8.51
N LYS A 205 -8.27 18.78 8.20
CA LYS A 205 -9.43 18.34 9.00
C LYS A 205 -9.62 16.82 8.91
N SER A 206 -9.01 16.06 9.82
CA SER A 206 -9.56 14.76 10.24
C SER A 206 -8.95 14.34 11.58
N GLY A 207 -9.73 13.68 12.43
CA GLY A 207 -9.34 13.23 13.78
C GLY A 207 -8.39 12.03 13.80
N LEU A 208 -7.46 11.98 12.85
CA LEU A 208 -6.28 11.11 12.91
C LEU A 208 -5.26 11.74 13.86
N ASP A 209 -4.50 10.89 14.56
CA ASP A 209 -3.35 11.37 15.31
C ASP A 209 -2.42 12.13 14.35
N SER A 210 -1.96 13.31 14.76
CA SER A 210 -0.96 14.09 13.99
C SER A 210 0.39 13.37 13.89
N GLU A 211 0.54 12.28 14.63
CA GLU A 211 1.75 11.49 14.79
C GLU A 211 1.50 10.05 14.33
N ILE A 212 2.30 9.60 13.37
CA ILE A 212 2.28 8.21 12.88
C ILE A 212 3.44 7.47 13.51
N ARG A 213 3.16 6.32 14.12
CA ARG A 213 4.20 5.45 14.68
C ARG A 213 4.70 4.51 13.59
N LEU A 214 5.98 4.60 13.26
CA LEU A 214 6.64 3.71 12.31
C LEU A 214 7.61 2.75 13.02
N HIS A 215 7.64 1.54 12.52
CA HIS A 215 8.50 0.45 12.94
C HIS A 215 9.32 -0.01 11.74
N SER A 216 10.63 0.19 11.79
CA SER A 216 11.59 -0.25 10.76
C SER A 216 12.55 -1.29 11.35
N GLY A 217 13.50 -1.79 10.56
CA GLY A 217 14.40 -2.87 10.99
C GLY A 217 13.71 -4.24 11.05
N ILE A 218 12.59 -4.39 10.36
CA ILE A 218 11.87 -5.66 10.21
C ILE A 218 12.60 -6.47 9.14
N GLY A 219 13.17 -7.60 9.52
CA GLY A 219 13.84 -8.51 8.60
C GLY A 219 12.83 -9.33 7.79
N LEU A 220 13.15 -9.60 6.52
CA LEU A 220 12.41 -10.53 5.67
C LEU A 220 13.27 -11.75 5.38
N ASN A 221 12.87 -12.91 5.90
CA ASN A 221 13.55 -14.17 5.66
C ASN A 221 12.83 -14.91 4.53
N LEU A 222 13.53 -15.09 3.41
CA LEU A 222 13.02 -15.85 2.27
C LEU A 222 13.57 -17.27 2.30
N ASP A 223 12.72 -18.26 2.06
CA ASP A 223 13.18 -19.63 1.82
C ASP A 223 14.09 -19.67 0.58
N SER A 224 15.00 -20.65 0.53
CA SER A 224 15.97 -20.82 -0.58
C SER A 224 15.33 -20.95 -1.96
N ALA A 225 14.06 -21.37 -2.04
CA ALA A 225 13.30 -21.46 -3.30
C ALA A 225 12.74 -20.11 -3.79
N GLN A 226 12.74 -19.07 -2.94
CA GLN A 226 12.28 -17.72 -3.29
C GLN A 226 13.41 -16.72 -3.50
N GLN A 227 14.67 -17.13 -3.26
CA GLN A 227 15.84 -16.36 -3.63
C GLN A 227 16.00 -16.44 -5.16
N ASP A 228 15.42 -15.48 -5.88
CA ASP A 228 15.86 -15.20 -7.25
C ASP A 228 17.33 -14.75 -7.21
N ASP A 229 18.07 -15.04 -8.28
CA ASP A 229 19.53 -14.78 -8.43
C ASP A 229 19.90 -13.28 -8.40
N SER A 230 18.91 -12.39 -8.18
CA SER A 230 19.10 -10.98 -7.86
C SER A 230 18.87 -10.75 -6.37
N SER A 231 19.97 -10.49 -5.64
CA SER A 231 19.96 -10.04 -4.25
C SER A 231 19.17 -8.72 -4.14
N THR A 232 17.86 -8.83 -3.98
CA THR A 232 16.99 -7.71 -3.69
C THR A 232 17.07 -7.50 -2.19
N ASP A 233 17.83 -6.48 -1.78
CA ASP A 233 17.81 -6.03 -0.38
C ASP A 233 16.40 -5.51 -0.09
N TRP A 234 15.61 -6.36 0.54
CA TRP A 234 14.24 -6.06 0.93
C TRP A 234 14.23 -5.22 2.19
N GLN A 235 13.42 -4.17 2.14
CA GLN A 235 13.21 -3.27 3.25
C GLN A 235 11.72 -3.24 3.59
N CYS A 236 11.41 -3.46 4.85
CA CYS A 236 10.05 -3.50 5.35
C CYS A 236 9.85 -2.50 6.49
N CYS A 237 8.74 -1.79 6.43
CA CYS A 237 8.31 -0.87 7.48
C CYS A 237 6.84 -1.13 7.80
N LEU A 238 6.50 -1.01 9.07
CA LEU A 238 5.15 -1.14 9.59
C LEU A 238 4.74 0.17 10.28
N GLY A 239 3.62 0.74 9.87
CA GLY A 239 3.05 1.95 10.45
C GLY A 239 1.77 1.71 11.23
N ARG A 240 1.46 2.62 12.16
CA ARG A 240 0.18 2.75 12.86
C ARG A 240 -0.38 4.15 12.63
N LEU A 241 -1.58 4.22 12.08
CA LEU A 241 -2.35 5.46 11.97
C LEU A 241 -3.08 5.75 13.28
N ASP A 242 -3.63 4.71 13.87
CA ASP A 242 -4.28 4.71 15.18
C ASP A 242 -4.26 3.26 15.73
N GLU A 243 -5.07 2.98 16.76
CA GLU A 243 -5.19 1.63 17.34
C GLU A 243 -5.87 0.61 16.41
N GLN A 244 -6.68 1.06 15.46
CA GLN A 244 -7.45 0.20 14.56
C GLN A 244 -6.72 -0.02 13.23
N TYR A 245 -6.06 1.00 12.70
CA TYR A 245 -5.43 1.00 11.39
C TYR A 245 -3.91 0.89 11.48
N ARG A 246 -3.41 -0.04 10.66
CA ARG A 246 -1.98 -0.22 10.41
C ARG A 246 -1.72 -0.30 8.94
N PHE A 247 -0.47 -0.07 8.56
CA PHE A 247 -0.03 -0.27 7.20
C PHE A 247 1.36 -0.89 7.18
N ALA A 248 1.72 -1.48 6.05
CA ALA A 248 3.07 -1.94 5.78
C ALA A 248 3.53 -1.44 4.42
N VAL A 249 4.83 -1.16 4.33
CA VAL A 249 5.51 -0.79 3.09
C VAL A 249 6.66 -1.77 2.90
N THR A 250 6.74 -2.35 1.70
CA THR A 250 7.86 -3.18 1.29
C THR A 250 8.50 -2.60 0.04
N LEU A 251 9.81 -2.41 0.10
CA LEU A 251 10.64 -1.91 -0.99
C LEU A 251 11.76 -2.90 -1.30
N GLY A 252 11.91 -3.27 -2.57
CA GLY A 252 13.02 -4.07 -3.07
C GLY A 252 13.77 -3.37 -4.20
N GLY A 253 15.05 -3.72 -4.35
CA GLY A 253 15.91 -3.19 -5.42
C GLY A 253 16.68 -1.93 -5.05
N ASN A 254 16.84 -1.62 -3.76
CA ASN A 254 17.66 -0.50 -3.29
C ASN A 254 18.45 -0.87 -2.02
N LEU A 255 19.72 -0.43 -1.98
CA LEU A 255 20.66 -0.71 -0.90
C LEU A 255 20.58 0.32 0.24
N LEU A 256 20.08 1.53 -0.04
CA LEU A 256 19.98 2.60 0.97
C LEU A 256 18.68 2.47 1.77
N PRO A 257 18.70 2.72 3.09
CA PRO A 257 17.50 2.69 3.92
C PRO A 257 16.41 3.61 3.38
N MET A 258 15.20 3.10 3.22
CA MET A 258 14.07 3.88 2.77
C MET A 258 13.62 4.90 3.82
N GLN A 259 13.29 6.09 3.34
CA GLN A 259 12.64 7.13 4.13
C GLN A 259 11.16 7.14 3.82
N ILE A 260 10.32 7.26 4.84
CA ILE A 260 8.87 7.34 4.71
C ILE A 260 8.45 8.78 4.98
N GLU A 261 7.72 9.37 4.04
CA GLU A 261 7.02 10.63 4.24
C GLU A 261 5.52 10.36 4.12
N MET A 262 4.69 11.03 4.92
CA MET A 262 3.25 10.80 4.90
C MET A 262 2.47 12.10 4.75
N ARG A 263 1.47 12.06 3.86
CA ARG A 263 0.66 13.20 3.42
C ARG A 263 -0.81 12.78 3.42
N THR A 264 -1.70 13.74 3.63
CA THR A 264 -3.14 13.52 3.42
C THR A 264 -3.59 14.11 2.10
N PHE A 265 -4.64 13.54 1.52
CA PHE A 265 -5.29 14.11 0.35
C PHE A 265 -6.81 14.01 0.49
N SER A 266 -7.48 15.16 0.44
CA SER A 266 -8.93 15.29 0.55
C SER A 266 -9.62 15.10 -0.80
N SER A 267 -10.81 14.48 -0.80
CA SER A 267 -11.68 14.39 -1.99
C SER A 267 -12.03 15.76 -2.58
N SER A 268 -12.00 16.82 -1.76
CA SER A 268 -12.24 18.19 -2.22
C SER A 268 -11.23 18.68 -3.26
N HIS A 269 -10.05 18.08 -3.34
CA HIS A 269 -9.01 18.44 -4.32
C HIS A 269 -9.12 17.68 -5.65
N LEU A 270 -10.11 16.79 -5.79
CA LEU A 270 -10.37 16.13 -7.07
C LEU A 270 -11.08 17.05 -8.08
N PHE A 271 -11.44 18.29 -7.70
CA PHE A 271 -12.29 19.23 -8.45
C PHE A 271 -11.80 20.68 -8.40
#